data_AF-L7FJZ5-F1
#
_entry.id   AF-L7FJZ5-F1
#
_cell.length_a   1.000
_cell.length_b   1.000
_cell.length_c   1.000
_cell.angle_alpha   90.00
_cell.angle_beta   90.00
_cell.angle_gamma   90.00
#
_symmetry.space_group_name_H-M   'P 1'
#
loop_
_entity.id
_entity.type
_entity.pdbx_description
1 polymer ?
#
loop_
_entity_poly.entity_id
_entity_poly.type
_entity_poly.pdbx_seq_one_letter_code
_entity_poly.pdbx_strand_id
1 'polypeptide(L)'
;MTIVLPNPFSPYADADPLYRHVFPVLMPALFGEPAPGTLAVAGCERMAVVPDEPLRFADDPDAALPAGLCPTCIAAMNGAETSPGTPGDCARCESTTRHNGLCALCRQEKHADWWTTDSWARPFRLVGPGTRALDGVVFPNGQAVVVDDPEQGLSSGAASLEQLLAGYHRAEVMLAEDVIRVGGARVQHAVGLYTGVAIELEDAQRERDEHKQSYLSACATIAAMHKAAVGDVRGPARGVVEDVEDVRQRADQIMKALHIYSHVLRQ
;
A
#
# COMPACT_ATOMS: atom_id res chain seq x y z
N MET A 1 -7.63 31.27 -4.81
CA MET A 1 -7.68 29.99 -4.08
C MET A 1 -7.08 28.92 -4.97
N THR A 2 -6.07 28.22 -4.48
CA THR A 2 -5.48 27.08 -5.20
C THR A 2 -6.46 25.90 -5.09
N ILE A 3 -6.77 25.28 -6.23
CA ILE A 3 -7.57 24.04 -6.27
C ILE A 3 -6.57 22.89 -6.28
N VAL A 4 -6.73 21.93 -5.36
CA VAL A 4 -5.96 20.69 -5.37
C VAL A 4 -6.66 19.63 -6.19
N LEU A 5 -5.88 18.89 -6.98
CA LEU A 5 -6.39 17.77 -7.77
C LEU A 5 -6.77 16.60 -6.84
N PRO A 6 -7.82 15.83 -7.18
CA PRO A 6 -8.18 14.61 -6.44
C PRO A 6 -7.05 13.58 -6.39
N ASN A 7 -7.21 12.58 -5.52
CA ASN A 7 -6.26 11.45 -5.48
C ASN A 7 -6.32 10.63 -6.78
N PRO A 8 -5.23 9.93 -7.15
CA PRO A 8 -5.27 8.98 -8.25
C PRO A 8 -6.38 7.94 -8.07
N PHE A 9 -6.98 7.53 -9.19
CA PHE A 9 -8.04 6.53 -9.17
C PHE A 9 -7.49 5.13 -8.85
N SER A 10 -8.27 4.35 -8.12
CA SER A 10 -8.09 2.90 -7.97
C SER A 10 -9.46 2.26 -7.82
N PRO A 11 -9.75 1.14 -8.51
CA PRO A 11 -11.01 0.42 -8.32
C PRO A 11 -11.11 -0.24 -6.93
N TYR A 12 -10.00 -0.27 -6.18
CA TYR A 12 -9.92 -0.79 -4.82
C TYR A 12 -9.85 0.31 -3.75
N ALA A 13 -9.87 1.59 -4.14
CA ALA A 13 -10.17 2.67 -3.21
C ALA A 13 -11.66 2.64 -2.83
N ASP A 14 -11.99 3.03 -1.61
CA ASP A 14 -13.39 3.25 -1.17
C ASP A 14 -13.63 4.70 -0.74
N ALA A 15 -12.59 5.53 -0.73
CA ALA A 15 -12.70 6.98 -0.59
C ALA A 15 -13.34 7.62 -1.83
N ASP A 16 -13.97 8.78 -1.64
CA ASP A 16 -14.63 9.51 -2.73
C ASP A 16 -13.59 10.03 -3.75
N PRO A 17 -13.64 9.60 -5.03
CA PRO A 17 -12.63 9.94 -6.03
C PRO A 17 -12.67 11.41 -6.48
N LEU A 18 -13.70 12.19 -6.11
CA LEU A 18 -13.82 13.60 -6.49
C LEU A 18 -12.99 14.55 -5.61
N TYR A 19 -12.40 14.04 -4.51
CA TYR A 19 -11.71 14.86 -3.54
C TYR A 19 -10.25 14.44 -3.34
N ARG A 20 -9.46 15.40 -2.89
CA ARG A 20 -8.11 15.18 -2.36
C ARG A 20 -8.19 14.78 -0.89
N HIS A 21 -7.82 13.54 -0.57
CA HIS A 21 -7.80 12.98 0.78
C HIS A 21 -6.46 13.24 1.47
N VAL A 22 -6.52 13.43 2.79
CA VAL A 22 -5.35 13.70 3.63
C VAL A 22 -4.96 12.43 4.36
N PHE A 23 -3.66 12.11 4.41
CA PHE A 23 -3.14 10.90 5.05
C PHE A 23 -2.47 11.28 6.38
N PRO A 24 -3.11 11.02 7.54
CA PRO A 24 -2.50 11.32 8.82
C PRO A 24 -1.34 10.37 9.07
N VAL A 25 -0.13 10.90 9.10
CA VAL A 25 1.06 10.13 9.48
C VAL A 25 1.16 10.14 11.00
N LEU A 26 0.48 9.19 11.65
CA LEU A 26 0.33 9.18 13.11
C LEU A 26 1.66 9.06 13.88
N MET A 27 2.72 8.55 13.25
CA MET A 27 4.10 8.54 13.78
C MET A 27 5.11 8.49 12.62
N PRO A 28 5.49 9.63 12.01
CA PRO A 28 6.36 9.64 10.82
C PRO A 28 7.71 8.99 11.10
N ALA A 29 8.24 9.17 12.30
CA ALA A 29 9.52 8.60 12.73
C ALA A 29 9.51 7.06 12.83
N LEU A 30 8.33 6.44 13.00
CA LEU A 30 8.23 4.99 13.19
C LEU A 30 7.78 4.24 11.92
N PHE A 31 6.87 4.83 11.15
CA PHE A 31 6.23 4.15 10.02
C PHE A 31 6.52 4.79 8.66
N GLY A 32 7.19 5.95 8.62
CA GLY A 32 7.40 6.72 7.40
C GLY A 32 6.12 7.33 6.83
N GLU A 33 6.27 8.09 5.75
CA GLU A 33 5.14 8.54 4.94
C GLU A 33 4.72 7.41 3.98
N PRO A 34 3.42 7.22 3.73
CA PRO A 34 3.00 6.21 2.76
C PRO A 34 3.51 6.60 1.36
N ALA A 35 4.01 5.62 0.62
CA ALA A 35 4.61 5.87 -0.69
C ALA A 35 3.56 6.31 -1.73
N PRO A 36 3.87 7.24 -2.64
CA PRO A 36 3.03 7.55 -3.79
C PRO A 36 2.59 6.31 -4.57
N GLY A 37 1.36 6.29 -5.05
CA GLY A 37 0.78 5.18 -5.80
C GLY A 37 0.34 3.98 -4.97
N THR A 38 0.40 4.04 -3.63
CA THR A 38 -0.12 3.00 -2.74
C THR A 38 -1.51 3.35 -2.20
N LEU A 39 -2.35 2.39 -1.80
CA LEU A 39 -3.53 2.70 -0.99
C LEU A 39 -3.15 2.85 0.47
N ALA A 40 -3.61 3.95 1.07
CA ALA A 40 -3.46 4.20 2.50
C ALA A 40 -4.80 4.66 3.11
N VAL A 41 -4.94 4.46 4.42
CA VAL A 41 -6.09 4.96 5.17
C VAL A 41 -5.95 6.48 5.31
N ALA A 42 -6.90 7.22 4.76
CA ALA A 42 -7.00 8.66 4.88
C ALA A 42 -7.65 9.08 6.21
N GLY A 43 -7.61 10.37 6.51
CA GLY A 43 -8.23 10.95 7.71
C GLY A 43 -9.75 10.77 7.77
N CYS A 44 -10.41 10.51 6.63
CA CYS A 44 -11.82 10.13 6.57
C CYS A 44 -12.07 8.63 6.87
N GLU A 45 -11.05 7.90 7.31
CA GLU A 45 -11.04 6.45 7.57
C GLU A 45 -11.35 5.58 6.34
N ARG A 46 -11.26 6.14 5.14
CA ARG A 46 -11.38 5.41 3.87
C ARG A 46 -10.02 5.27 3.19
N MET A 47 -9.89 4.28 2.34
CA MET A 47 -8.71 3.97 1.54
C MET A 47 -8.70 4.83 0.28
N ALA A 48 -7.63 5.60 0.09
CA ALA A 48 -7.37 6.41 -1.09
C ALA A 48 -5.94 6.16 -1.60
N VAL A 49 -5.70 6.35 -2.90
CA VAL A 49 -4.35 6.23 -3.47
C VAL A 49 -3.53 7.44 -3.05
N VAL A 50 -2.31 7.25 -2.56
CA VAL A 50 -1.42 8.34 -2.19
C VAL A 50 -0.91 9.04 -3.45
N PRO A 51 -1.12 10.36 -3.61
CA PRO A 51 -0.60 11.12 -4.73
C PRO A 51 0.92 11.28 -4.63
N ASP A 52 1.57 11.47 -5.76
CA ASP A 52 2.98 11.84 -5.90
C ASP A 52 3.28 13.26 -5.43
N GLU A 53 2.32 14.16 -5.60
CA GLU A 53 2.40 15.54 -5.14
C GLU A 53 2.09 15.63 -3.62
N PRO A 54 3.05 16.01 -2.76
CA PRO A 54 2.76 16.20 -1.35
C PRO A 54 1.85 17.41 -1.14
N LEU A 55 0.89 17.29 -0.22
CA LEU A 55 0.12 18.44 0.24
C LEU A 55 1.02 19.34 1.07
N ARG A 56 1.55 20.38 0.45
CA ARG A 56 2.26 21.44 1.15
C ARG A 56 1.24 22.41 1.72
N PHE A 57 0.80 22.14 2.94
CA PHE A 57 0.23 23.21 3.75
C PHE A 57 1.37 24.20 3.99
N ALA A 58 1.16 25.47 3.66
CA ALA A 58 2.16 26.50 3.95
C ALA A 58 2.50 26.44 5.45
N ASP A 59 3.71 26.81 5.85
CA ASP A 59 4.15 26.90 7.25
C ASP A 59 3.32 27.88 8.11
N ASP A 60 2.25 28.43 7.54
CA ASP A 60 1.31 29.37 8.12
C ASP A 60 0.04 28.63 8.59
N PRO A 61 -0.16 28.49 9.92
CA PRO A 61 -1.35 27.84 10.48
C PRO A 61 -2.66 28.61 10.20
N ASP A 62 -2.56 29.90 9.81
CA ASP A 62 -3.71 30.73 9.47
C ASP A 62 -4.04 30.71 7.97
N ALA A 63 -3.23 30.02 7.15
CA ALA A 63 -3.47 29.91 5.72
C ALA A 63 -4.77 29.15 5.44
N ALA A 64 -5.63 29.74 4.60
CA ALA A 64 -6.86 29.10 4.15
C ALA A 64 -6.54 27.78 3.40
N LEU A 65 -7.22 26.71 3.79
CA LEU A 65 -7.09 25.40 3.14
C LEU A 65 -7.47 25.48 1.64
N PRO A 66 -6.76 24.78 0.75
CA PRO A 66 -7.07 24.77 -0.68
C PRO A 66 -8.44 24.11 -0.94
N ALA A 67 -9.11 24.57 -1.99
CA ALA A 67 -10.37 23.96 -2.43
C ALA A 67 -10.10 22.58 -3.04
N GLY A 68 -11.06 21.65 -2.92
CA GLY A 68 -10.95 20.29 -3.47
C GLY A 68 -10.50 19.22 -2.46
N LEU A 69 -10.17 19.60 -1.22
CA LEU A 69 -9.93 18.66 -0.13
C LEU A 69 -11.22 17.96 0.32
N CYS A 70 -11.09 16.71 0.76
CA CYS A 70 -12.21 15.93 1.30
C CYS A 70 -12.76 16.58 2.58
N PRO A 71 -14.06 16.95 2.63
CA PRO A 71 -14.62 17.63 3.79
C PRO A 71 -14.54 16.79 5.07
N THR A 72 -14.67 15.47 4.98
CA THR A 72 -14.53 14.56 6.12
C THR A 72 -13.09 14.50 6.64
N CYS A 73 -12.09 14.50 5.75
CA CYS A 73 -10.68 14.58 6.18
C CYS A 73 -10.40 15.89 6.93
N ILE A 74 -10.92 17.02 6.42
CA ILE A 74 -10.77 18.33 7.07
C ILE A 74 -11.44 18.32 8.45
N ALA A 75 -12.66 17.77 8.55
CA ALA A 75 -13.35 17.67 9.83
C ALA A 75 -12.55 16.83 10.84
N ALA A 76 -12.02 15.68 10.41
CA ALA A 76 -11.18 14.81 11.25
C ALA A 76 -9.90 15.50 11.73
N MET A 77 -9.22 16.25 10.86
CA MET A 77 -8.05 17.06 11.23
C MET A 77 -8.37 18.13 12.27
N ASN A 78 -9.60 18.66 12.26
CA ASN A 78 -10.09 19.62 13.25
C ASN A 78 -10.65 18.94 14.52
N GLY A 79 -10.45 17.63 14.69
CA GLY A 79 -10.86 16.87 15.87
C GLY A 79 -12.32 16.42 15.86
N ALA A 80 -13.03 16.54 14.72
CA ALA A 80 -14.36 15.95 14.61
C ALA A 80 -14.27 14.43 14.55
N GLU A 81 -15.19 13.75 15.22
CA GLU A 81 -15.32 12.30 15.14
C GLU A 81 -15.80 11.91 13.73
N THR A 82 -15.04 11.08 13.04
CA THR A 82 -15.49 10.48 11.79
C THR A 82 -16.53 9.42 12.12
N SER A 83 -17.54 9.26 11.25
CA SER A 83 -18.46 8.13 11.35
C SER A 83 -17.90 7.00 10.51
N PRO A 84 -17.17 6.04 11.10
CA PRO A 84 -16.72 4.86 10.38
C PRO A 84 -17.91 4.13 9.75
N GLY A 85 -17.67 3.54 8.59
CA GLY A 85 -18.63 2.60 7.99
C GLY A 85 -19.00 1.47 8.96
N THR A 86 -20.20 0.90 8.79
CA THR A 86 -20.64 -0.25 9.57
C THR A 86 -19.64 -1.40 9.42
N PRO A 87 -19.17 -2.01 10.52
CA PRO A 87 -18.32 -3.20 10.45
C PRO A 87 -19.03 -4.34 9.72
N GLY A 88 -18.29 -5.07 8.90
CA GLY A 88 -18.70 -6.32 8.25
C GLY A 88 -17.49 -7.23 8.04
N ASP A 89 -17.67 -8.33 7.32
CA ASP A 89 -16.60 -9.30 7.09
C ASP A 89 -15.91 -9.09 5.73
N CYS A 90 -14.60 -9.28 5.70
CA CYS A 90 -13.82 -9.27 4.46
C CYS A 90 -14.17 -10.50 3.63
N ALA A 91 -14.65 -10.31 2.40
CA ALA A 91 -15.04 -11.39 1.50
C ALA A 91 -13.86 -12.30 1.05
N ARG A 92 -12.61 -11.93 1.34
CA ARG A 92 -11.41 -12.69 0.97
C ARG A 92 -10.80 -13.48 2.13
N CYS A 93 -10.69 -12.86 3.31
CA CYS A 93 -9.98 -13.43 4.45
C CYS A 93 -10.80 -13.46 5.74
N GLU A 94 -12.09 -13.12 5.68
CA GLU A 94 -13.05 -13.18 6.80
C GLU A 94 -12.74 -12.26 7.99
N SER A 95 -11.68 -11.44 7.91
CA SER A 95 -11.37 -10.44 8.93
C SER A 95 -12.45 -9.35 8.99
N THR A 96 -12.78 -8.85 10.19
CA THR A 96 -13.65 -7.68 10.34
C THR A 96 -13.08 -6.46 9.61
N THR A 97 -13.93 -5.74 8.89
CA THR A 97 -13.57 -4.58 8.07
C THR A 97 -14.68 -3.53 8.06
N ARG A 98 -14.31 -2.28 7.75
CA ARG A 98 -15.23 -1.16 7.50
C ARG A 98 -15.19 -0.68 6.04
N HIS A 99 -14.47 -1.40 5.18
CA HIS A 99 -14.13 -0.98 3.83
C HIS A 99 -14.92 -1.77 2.78
N ASN A 100 -16.26 -1.68 2.82
CA ASN A 100 -17.18 -2.21 1.80
C ASN A 100 -16.83 -3.64 1.32
N GLY A 101 -16.67 -4.59 2.24
CA GLY A 101 -16.50 -6.02 1.93
C GLY A 101 -15.05 -6.49 1.67
N LEU A 102 -14.04 -5.64 1.73
CA LEU A 102 -12.63 -6.07 1.68
C LEU A 102 -11.81 -5.30 2.73
N CYS A 103 -11.00 -6.00 3.54
CA CYS A 103 -10.13 -5.32 4.51
C CYS A 103 -9.02 -4.51 3.83
N ALA A 104 -8.44 -3.55 4.57
CA ALA A 104 -7.41 -2.65 4.06
C ALA A 104 -6.22 -3.41 3.44
N LEU A 105 -5.77 -4.50 4.08
CA LEU A 105 -4.69 -5.35 3.57
C LEU A 105 -5.06 -6.03 2.25
N CYS A 106 -6.24 -6.66 2.16
CA CYS A 106 -6.67 -7.30 0.92
C CYS A 106 -6.93 -6.29 -0.21
N ARG A 107 -7.36 -5.05 0.10
CA ARG A 107 -7.47 -3.96 -0.87
C ARG A 107 -6.10 -3.53 -1.37
N GLN A 108 -5.14 -3.35 -0.46
CA GLN A 108 -3.77 -2.97 -0.82
C GLN A 108 -3.11 -4.03 -1.70
N GLU A 109 -3.28 -5.32 -1.39
CA GLU A 109 -2.75 -6.41 -2.21
C GLU A 109 -3.37 -6.39 -3.62
N LYS A 110 -4.70 -6.34 -3.73
CA LYS A 110 -5.38 -6.26 -5.04
C LYS A 110 -5.01 -5.00 -5.81
N HIS A 111 -4.80 -3.89 -5.11
CA HIS A 111 -4.33 -2.66 -5.71
C HIS A 111 -2.89 -2.78 -6.18
N ALA A 112 -1.99 -3.38 -5.40
CA ALA A 112 -0.62 -3.63 -5.82
C ALA A 112 -0.59 -4.53 -7.07
N ASP A 113 -1.40 -5.59 -7.09
CA ASP A 113 -1.57 -6.43 -8.29
C ASP A 113 -2.08 -5.57 -9.45
N TRP A 114 -3.17 -4.84 -9.30
CA TRP A 114 -3.67 -3.97 -10.38
C TRP A 114 -2.71 -2.84 -10.78
N TRP A 115 -1.88 -2.34 -9.86
CA TRP A 115 -0.93 -1.27 -10.15
C TRP A 115 0.32 -1.81 -10.86
N THR A 116 0.76 -3.02 -10.53
CA THR A 116 1.99 -3.64 -11.05
C THR A 116 1.74 -4.50 -12.29
N THR A 117 0.62 -5.23 -12.33
CA THR A 117 0.25 -6.06 -13.48
C THR A 117 -0.38 -5.23 -14.61
N ASP A 118 -0.70 -3.96 -14.37
CA ASP A 118 -1.71 -3.24 -15.13
C ASP A 118 -1.40 -1.72 -15.27
N SER A 119 -0.26 -1.34 -15.88
CA SER A 119 -0.33 -0.19 -16.82
C SER A 119 -0.82 -0.68 -18.19
N TRP A 120 -1.87 -1.53 -18.22
CA TRP A 120 -2.63 -1.86 -19.42
C TRP A 120 -3.37 -0.65 -19.99
N ALA A 121 -3.30 0.50 -19.33
CA ALA A 121 -3.77 1.76 -19.84
C ALA A 121 -3.09 2.91 -19.08
N ARG A 122 -2.39 3.79 -19.80
CA ARG A 122 -1.73 4.99 -19.25
C ARG A 122 -2.72 6.16 -19.24
N PRO A 123 -3.16 6.64 -18.07
CA PRO A 123 -4.10 7.74 -18.00
C PRO A 123 -3.47 9.04 -18.51
N PHE A 124 -4.30 9.88 -19.10
CA PHE A 124 -3.96 11.24 -19.50
C PHE A 124 -5.14 12.17 -19.30
N ARG A 125 -4.88 13.47 -19.25
CA ARG A 125 -5.91 14.50 -19.21
C ARG A 125 -5.73 15.45 -20.39
N LEU A 126 -6.82 15.73 -21.11
CA LEU A 126 -6.86 16.76 -22.15
C LEU A 126 -7.30 18.09 -21.55
N VAL A 127 -6.50 19.12 -21.76
CA VAL A 127 -6.81 20.48 -21.33
C VAL A 127 -6.83 21.38 -22.56
N GLY A 128 -8.02 21.81 -22.99
CA GLY A 128 -8.19 22.71 -24.11
C GLY A 128 -8.43 24.17 -23.67
N PRO A 129 -8.12 25.15 -24.52
CA PRO A 129 -8.38 26.56 -24.22
C PRO A 129 -9.88 26.82 -24.12
N GLY A 130 -10.37 26.99 -22.90
CA GLY A 130 -11.78 27.26 -22.60
C GLY A 130 -12.68 26.02 -22.56
N THR A 131 -12.13 24.81 -22.64
CA THR A 131 -12.88 23.56 -22.49
C THR A 131 -12.73 22.98 -21.09
N ARG A 132 -13.70 22.15 -20.68
CA ARG A 132 -13.58 21.28 -19.51
C ARG A 132 -12.38 20.35 -19.72
N ALA A 133 -11.64 20.06 -18.64
CA ALA A 133 -10.61 19.03 -18.67
C ALA A 133 -11.29 17.67 -18.88
N LEU A 134 -10.80 16.91 -19.87
CA LEU A 134 -11.33 15.59 -20.20
C LEU A 134 -10.34 14.53 -19.76
N ASP A 135 -10.83 13.47 -19.12
CA ASP A 135 -9.99 12.35 -18.69
C ASP A 135 -9.98 11.28 -19.76
N GLY A 136 -8.79 10.76 -20.05
CA GLY A 136 -8.56 9.75 -21.05
C GLY A 136 -7.53 8.72 -20.62
N VAL A 137 -7.39 7.69 -21.45
CA VAL A 137 -6.49 6.58 -21.21
C VAL A 137 -5.90 6.04 -22.51
N VAL A 138 -4.61 5.69 -22.51
CA VAL A 138 -3.90 5.07 -23.64
C VAL A 138 -3.57 3.62 -23.30
N PHE A 139 -4.13 2.67 -24.02
CA PHE A 139 -3.84 1.25 -23.86
C PHE A 139 -2.49 0.85 -24.50
N PRO A 140 -1.82 -0.25 -24.08
CA PRO A 140 -0.56 -0.75 -24.62
C PRO A 140 -0.61 -1.06 -26.12
N ASN A 141 -1.79 -1.36 -26.65
CA ASN A 141 -1.98 -1.56 -28.09
C ASN A 141 -2.00 -0.23 -28.88
N GLY A 142 -1.80 0.91 -28.21
CA GLY A 142 -1.80 2.25 -28.77
C GLY A 142 -3.16 2.95 -28.75
N GLN A 143 -4.26 2.21 -28.57
CA GLN A 143 -5.61 2.80 -28.58
C GLN A 143 -5.76 3.84 -27.48
N ALA A 144 -6.46 4.93 -27.78
CA ALA A 144 -6.71 5.99 -26.82
C ALA A 144 -8.20 6.25 -26.74
N VAL A 145 -8.72 6.42 -25.52
CA VAL A 145 -10.11 6.78 -25.25
C VAL A 145 -10.14 8.00 -24.34
N VAL A 146 -11.02 8.94 -24.61
CA VAL A 146 -11.30 10.09 -23.75
C VAL A 146 -12.81 10.16 -23.47
N VAL A 147 -13.16 10.54 -22.26
CA VAL A 147 -14.56 10.73 -21.83
C VAL A 147 -14.94 12.18 -22.09
N ASP A 148 -15.80 12.40 -23.10
CA ASP A 148 -16.21 13.74 -23.55
C ASP A 148 -17.31 14.34 -22.69
N ASP A 149 -18.31 13.51 -22.36
CA ASP A 149 -19.43 13.88 -21.51
C ASP A 149 -19.73 12.73 -20.55
N PRO A 150 -19.24 12.79 -19.29
CA PRO A 150 -19.48 11.75 -18.32
C PRO A 150 -20.94 11.68 -17.85
N GLU A 151 -21.73 12.76 -18.01
CA GLU A 151 -23.15 12.78 -17.62
C GLU A 151 -24.00 12.04 -18.64
N GLN A 152 -23.61 12.07 -19.92
CA GLN A 152 -24.29 11.37 -21.00
C GLN A 152 -23.62 10.05 -21.41
N GLY A 153 -22.47 9.72 -20.82
CA GLY A 153 -21.69 8.53 -21.15
C GLY A 153 -21.06 8.57 -22.55
N LEU A 154 -20.79 9.77 -23.09
CA LEU A 154 -20.14 9.92 -24.39
C LEU A 154 -18.62 9.78 -24.24
N SER A 155 -18.04 8.94 -25.09
CA SER A 155 -16.59 8.76 -25.19
C SER A 155 -16.16 8.77 -26.65
N SER A 156 -14.99 9.34 -26.89
CA SER A 156 -14.31 9.28 -28.17
C SER A 156 -13.12 8.33 -28.05
N GLY A 157 -12.98 7.44 -29.02
CA GLY A 157 -11.89 6.48 -29.11
C GLY A 157 -11.16 6.57 -30.45
N ALA A 158 -9.86 6.28 -30.45
CA ALA A 158 -9.05 6.22 -31.66
C ALA A 158 -8.00 5.10 -31.58
N ALA A 159 -7.42 4.74 -32.73
CA ALA A 159 -6.39 3.70 -32.80
C ALA A 159 -5.04 4.15 -32.22
N SER A 160 -4.83 5.46 -32.10
CA SER A 160 -3.67 6.06 -31.45
C SER A 160 -4.04 7.35 -30.71
N LEU A 161 -3.23 7.74 -29.72
CA LEU A 161 -3.39 9.05 -29.05
C LEU A 161 -3.28 10.21 -30.05
N GLU A 162 -2.35 10.18 -31.00
CA GLU A 162 -2.25 11.22 -32.05
C GLU A 162 -3.52 11.33 -32.89
N GLN A 163 -4.13 10.19 -33.26
CA GLN A 163 -5.37 10.19 -34.03
C GLN A 163 -6.53 10.75 -33.20
N LEU A 164 -6.57 10.45 -31.89
CA LEU A 164 -7.55 11.04 -30.98
C LEU A 164 -7.38 12.56 -30.93
N LEU A 165 -6.15 13.03 -30.70
CA LEU A 165 -5.81 14.45 -30.57
C LEU A 165 -6.06 15.26 -31.85
N ALA A 166 -6.07 14.62 -33.02
CA ALA A 166 -6.47 15.27 -34.26
C ALA A 166 -7.91 15.82 -34.20
N GLY A 167 -8.79 15.25 -33.35
CA GLY A 167 -10.15 15.75 -33.09
C GLY A 167 -10.23 16.84 -32.01
N TYR A 168 -9.19 17.01 -31.18
CA TYR A 168 -9.15 17.98 -30.09
C TYR A 168 -8.12 19.08 -30.38
N HIS A 169 -8.41 19.88 -31.40
CA HIS A 169 -7.52 20.97 -31.81
C HIS A 169 -7.19 21.90 -30.64
N ARG A 170 -5.89 22.11 -30.40
CA ARG A 170 -5.32 22.96 -29.33
C ARG A 170 -5.47 22.42 -27.91
N ALA A 171 -5.89 21.16 -27.72
CA ALA A 171 -5.81 20.53 -26.41
C ALA A 171 -4.36 20.15 -26.09
N GLU A 172 -3.93 20.44 -24.87
CA GLU A 172 -2.67 19.95 -24.30
C GLU A 172 -2.91 18.62 -23.58
N VAL A 173 -2.00 17.67 -23.73
CA VAL A 173 -2.04 16.39 -23.03
C VAL A 173 -1.19 16.49 -21.78
N MET A 174 -1.81 16.30 -20.63
CA MET A 174 -1.12 16.07 -19.37
C MET A 174 -1.08 14.56 -19.13
N LEU A 175 0.07 13.95 -19.34
CA LEU A 175 0.32 12.59 -18.87
C LEU A 175 0.49 12.64 -17.35
N ALA A 176 -0.07 11.66 -16.64
CA ALA A 176 0.00 11.59 -15.17
C ALA A 176 1.44 11.45 -14.63
N GLU A 177 2.44 11.29 -15.52
CA GLU A 177 3.85 11.06 -15.19
C GLU A 177 4.74 12.31 -15.42
N ASP A 178 4.25 13.35 -16.11
CA ASP A 178 5.07 14.47 -16.64
C ASP A 178 4.77 15.83 -15.99
N VAL A 179 4.90 15.92 -14.66
CA VAL A 179 5.36 17.18 -14.03
C VAL A 179 6.87 17.09 -13.84
N ILE A 180 7.61 16.89 -14.94
CA ILE A 180 9.05 17.16 -14.99
C ILE A 180 9.22 18.60 -15.48
N ARG A 181 9.48 19.53 -14.54
CA ARG A 181 9.83 20.91 -14.89
C ARG A 181 11.09 20.93 -15.75
N VAL A 182 10.93 21.40 -16.99
CA VAL A 182 12.02 21.79 -17.87
C VAL A 182 12.73 23.01 -17.27
N GLY A 183 13.93 22.76 -16.74
CA GLY A 183 14.78 23.74 -16.09
C GLY A 183 16.22 23.24 -15.92
N GLY A 184 16.82 22.69 -16.98
CA GLY A 184 18.28 22.73 -17.18
C GLY A 184 19.17 21.75 -16.41
N ALA A 185 18.67 20.68 -15.80
CA ALA A 185 19.52 19.60 -15.28
C ALA A 185 19.05 18.23 -15.77
N ARG A 186 19.96 17.50 -16.43
CA ARG A 186 19.74 16.14 -16.94
C ARG A 186 19.37 15.20 -15.79
N VAL A 187 18.19 14.60 -15.85
CA VAL A 187 17.88 13.38 -15.10
C VAL A 187 17.76 12.24 -16.10
N GLN A 188 18.91 11.63 -16.40
CA GLN A 188 18.95 10.19 -16.63
C GLN A 188 18.77 9.56 -15.24
N HIS A 189 18.04 8.44 -15.13
CA HIS A 189 17.70 7.66 -13.91
C HIS A 189 16.26 7.82 -13.42
N ALA A 190 15.34 7.08 -14.04
CA ALA A 190 14.16 6.57 -13.34
C ALA A 190 13.81 5.14 -13.81
N VAL A 191 14.01 4.85 -15.09
CA VAL A 191 13.79 3.48 -15.64
C VAL A 191 14.81 2.44 -15.09
N GLY A 192 16.00 2.88 -14.64
CA GLY A 192 17.01 1.97 -14.08
C GLY A 192 16.81 1.58 -12.60
N LEU A 193 15.91 2.25 -11.87
CA LEU A 193 15.68 1.96 -10.44
C LEU A 193 14.69 0.80 -10.25
N TYR A 194 13.68 0.69 -11.11
CA TYR A 194 12.71 -0.41 -11.03
C TYR A 194 13.30 -1.76 -11.45
N THR A 195 14.24 -1.77 -12.40
CA THR A 195 15.01 -2.98 -12.72
C THR A 195 15.99 -3.36 -11.61
N GLY A 196 16.58 -2.38 -10.91
CA GLY A 196 17.48 -2.64 -9.79
C GLY A 196 16.77 -3.31 -8.61
N VAL A 197 15.61 -2.77 -8.21
CA VAL A 197 14.83 -3.33 -7.09
C VAL A 197 14.27 -4.72 -7.43
N ALA A 198 13.89 -4.97 -8.69
CA ALA A 198 13.45 -6.30 -9.11
C ALA A 198 14.58 -7.34 -9.01
N ILE A 199 15.80 -6.98 -9.44
CA ILE A 199 16.98 -7.84 -9.33
C ILE A 199 17.35 -8.08 -7.86
N GLU A 200 17.33 -7.04 -7.02
CA GLU A 200 17.61 -7.16 -5.59
C GLU A 200 16.59 -8.06 -4.87
N LEU A 201 15.30 -8.02 -5.27
CA LEU A 201 14.27 -8.89 -4.71
C LEU A 201 14.49 -10.35 -5.11
N GLU A 202 14.82 -10.61 -6.39
CA GLU A 202 15.14 -11.96 -6.86
C GLU A 202 16.39 -12.53 -6.17
N ASP A 203 17.43 -11.69 -5.99
CA ASP A 203 18.65 -12.07 -5.29
C ASP A 203 18.38 -12.37 -3.81
N ALA A 204 17.61 -11.52 -3.12
CA ALA A 204 17.22 -11.75 -1.74
C ALA A 204 16.38 -13.03 -1.55
N GLN A 205 15.51 -13.34 -2.51
CA GLN A 205 14.74 -14.58 -2.50
C GLN A 205 15.64 -15.80 -2.71
N ARG A 206 16.60 -15.72 -3.63
CA ARG A 206 17.60 -16.76 -3.87
C ARG A 206 18.44 -17.02 -2.62
N GLU A 207 18.97 -15.99 -1.97
CA GLU A 207 19.72 -16.10 -0.72
C GLU A 207 18.91 -16.74 0.41
N ARG A 208 17.64 -16.32 0.56
CA ARG A 208 16.72 -16.92 1.54
C ARG A 208 16.55 -18.42 1.30
N ASP A 209 16.38 -18.83 0.05
CA ASP A 209 16.15 -20.23 -0.30
C ASP A 209 17.42 -21.07 -0.14
N GLU A 210 18.60 -20.51 -0.45
CA GLU A 210 19.91 -21.11 -0.16
C GLU A 210 20.12 -21.31 1.34
N HIS A 211 19.83 -20.29 2.17
CA HIS A 211 19.91 -20.38 3.62
C HIS A 211 18.95 -21.43 4.19
N LYS A 212 17.72 -21.48 3.67
CA LYS A 212 16.74 -22.50 4.05
C LYS A 212 17.27 -23.91 3.74
N GLN A 213 17.86 -24.11 2.57
CA GLN A 213 18.40 -25.41 2.17
C GLN A 213 19.63 -25.80 3.01
N SER A 214 20.52 -24.85 3.30
CA SER A 214 21.67 -25.03 4.19
C SER A 214 21.23 -25.44 5.60
N TYR A 215 20.23 -24.75 6.16
CA TYR A 215 19.65 -25.07 7.46
C TYR A 215 19.06 -26.49 7.49
N LEU A 216 18.26 -26.86 6.48
CA LEU A 216 17.68 -28.21 6.39
C LEU A 216 18.76 -29.31 6.29
N SER A 217 19.83 -29.06 5.55
CA SER A 217 20.99 -29.97 5.45
C SER A 217 21.71 -30.13 6.78
N ALA A 218 21.91 -29.03 7.52
CA ALA A 218 22.49 -29.06 8.86
C ALA A 218 21.61 -29.85 9.84
N CYS A 219 20.30 -29.64 9.84
CA CYS A 219 19.35 -30.40 10.65
C CYS A 219 19.41 -31.90 10.36
N ALA A 220 19.47 -32.30 9.07
CA ALA A 220 19.59 -33.69 8.68
C ALA A 220 20.90 -34.33 9.18
N THR A 221 22.01 -33.59 9.08
CA THR A 221 23.32 -34.03 9.57
C THR A 221 23.31 -34.24 11.09
N ILE A 222 22.78 -33.28 11.85
CA ILE A 222 22.66 -33.38 13.31
C ILE A 222 21.78 -34.56 13.70
N ALA A 223 20.64 -34.75 13.02
CA ALA A 223 19.77 -35.90 13.25
C ALA A 223 20.50 -37.23 13.00
N ALA A 224 21.26 -37.35 11.91
CA ALA A 224 22.05 -38.55 11.63
C ALA A 224 23.11 -38.83 12.70
N MET A 225 23.82 -37.79 13.16
CA MET A 225 24.78 -37.89 14.27
C MET A 225 24.10 -38.34 15.56
N HIS A 226 22.94 -37.76 15.88
CA HIS A 226 22.18 -38.14 17.08
C HIS A 226 21.69 -39.59 17.00
N LYS A 227 21.23 -40.03 15.82
CA LYS A 227 20.86 -41.43 15.57
C LYS A 227 22.02 -42.38 15.83
N ALA A 228 23.21 -42.03 15.33
CA ALA A 228 24.39 -42.84 15.50
C ALA A 228 24.82 -42.93 16.98
N ALA A 229 24.66 -41.85 17.74
CA ALA A 229 25.03 -41.79 19.15
C ALA A 229 24.02 -42.47 20.09
N VAL A 230 22.72 -42.31 19.84
CA VAL A 230 21.63 -42.69 20.76
C VAL A 230 20.82 -43.89 20.26
N GLY A 231 21.01 -44.30 19.01
CA GLY A 231 20.35 -45.44 18.36
C GLY A 231 19.02 -45.10 17.66
N ASP A 232 18.37 -44.01 18.04
CA ASP A 232 17.12 -43.52 17.42
C ASP A 232 17.06 -41.98 17.44
N VAL A 233 16.27 -41.40 16.53
CA VAL A 233 15.95 -39.97 16.50
C VAL A 233 14.46 -39.84 16.74
N ARG A 234 14.09 -39.56 17.99
CA ARG A 234 12.73 -39.11 18.30
C ARG A 234 12.74 -37.60 18.31
N GLY A 235 12.08 -37.01 17.31
CA GLY A 235 11.70 -35.60 17.39
C GLY A 235 10.83 -35.35 18.63
N PRO A 236 10.72 -34.10 19.07
CA PRO A 236 9.80 -33.77 20.16
C PRO A 236 8.39 -34.25 19.79
N ALA A 237 7.73 -34.96 20.71
CA ALA A 237 6.40 -35.52 20.47
C ALA A 237 5.32 -34.43 20.35
N ARG A 238 5.65 -33.22 20.77
CA ARG A 238 4.85 -31.98 20.69
C ARG A 238 5.68 -30.92 19.95
N GLY A 239 5.06 -29.82 19.52
CA GLY A 239 5.82 -28.71 18.96
C GLY A 239 6.78 -28.09 19.99
N VAL A 240 7.78 -27.35 19.51
CA VAL A 240 8.78 -26.70 20.37
C VAL A 240 8.12 -25.72 21.37
N VAL A 241 7.03 -25.08 20.96
CA VAL A 241 6.30 -24.11 21.80
C VAL A 241 5.71 -24.81 23.01
N GLU A 242 5.17 -26.00 22.82
CA GLU A 242 4.57 -26.81 23.85
C GLU A 242 5.61 -27.33 24.85
N ASP A 243 6.77 -27.77 24.36
CA ASP A 243 7.87 -28.21 25.23
C ASP A 243 8.44 -27.04 26.04
N VAL A 244 8.54 -25.84 25.44
CA VAL A 244 8.96 -24.62 26.15
C VAL A 244 7.96 -24.24 27.23
N GLU A 245 6.66 -24.36 26.97
CA GLU A 245 5.63 -24.09 27.98
C GLU A 245 5.69 -25.11 29.13
N ASP A 246 5.92 -26.39 28.85
CA ASP A 246 6.10 -27.41 29.89
C ASP A 246 7.33 -27.11 30.77
N VAL A 247 8.45 -26.68 30.17
CA VAL A 247 9.65 -26.25 30.91
C VAL A 247 9.36 -25.03 31.78
N ARG A 248 8.62 -24.04 31.25
CA ARG A 248 8.23 -22.84 32.00
C ARG A 248 7.35 -23.20 33.20
N GLN A 249 6.35 -24.05 33.02
CA GLN A 249 5.47 -24.51 34.09
C GLN A 249 6.23 -25.26 35.19
N ARG A 250 7.20 -26.11 34.82
CA ARG A 250 8.08 -26.79 35.79
C ARG A 250 8.92 -25.79 36.58
N ALA A 251 9.50 -24.79 35.91
CA ALA A 251 10.28 -23.74 36.56
C ALA A 251 9.41 -22.96 37.57
N ASP A 252 8.18 -22.58 37.18
CA ASP A 252 7.24 -21.89 38.06
C ASP A 252 6.82 -22.72 39.28
N GLN A 253 6.61 -24.03 39.09
CA GLN A 253 6.29 -24.95 40.18
C GLN A 253 7.46 -25.08 41.18
N ILE A 254 8.69 -25.19 40.68
CA ILE A 254 9.90 -25.24 41.52
C ILE A 254 10.06 -23.93 42.29
N MET A 255 9.87 -22.78 41.64
CA MET A 255 9.95 -21.48 42.28
C MET A 255 8.89 -21.31 43.39
N LYS A 256 7.66 -21.76 43.14
CA LYS A 256 6.60 -21.79 44.17
C LYS A 256 6.98 -22.70 45.35
N ALA A 257 7.51 -23.89 45.09
CA ALA A 257 7.95 -24.80 46.14
C ALA A 257 9.09 -24.20 46.98
N LEU A 258 10.09 -23.59 46.35
CA LEU A 258 11.19 -22.91 47.03
C LEU A 258 10.69 -21.75 47.89
N HIS A 259 9.70 -20.98 47.40
CA HIS A 259 9.10 -19.91 48.18
C HIS A 259 8.42 -20.43 49.46
N ILE A 260 7.67 -21.53 49.37
CA ILE A 260 7.05 -22.19 50.53
C ILE A 260 8.12 -22.67 51.52
N TYR A 261 9.15 -23.37 51.05
CA TYR A 261 10.25 -23.82 51.91
C TYR A 261 10.98 -22.67 52.60
N SER A 262 11.14 -21.53 51.92
CA SER A 262 11.77 -20.34 52.50
C SER A 262 10.97 -19.73 53.65
N HIS A 263 9.64 -19.88 53.64
CA HIS A 263 8.77 -19.45 54.73
C HIS A 263 8.82 -20.40 55.93
N VAL A 264 8.88 -21.71 55.68
CA VAL A 264 8.99 -22.73 56.74
C VAL A 264 10.32 -22.61 57.48
N LEU A 265 11.42 -22.37 56.77
CA LEU A 265 12.76 -22.23 57.39
C LEU A 265 12.96 -20.94 58.21
N ARG A 266 12.02 -19.99 58.14
CA ARG A 266 12.06 -18.74 58.93
C ARG A 266 11.25 -18.81 60.23
N GLN A 267 10.55 -19.92 60.50
CA GLN A 267 9.84 -20.20 61.75
C GLN A 267 10.69 -21.10 62.65
#